data_AF-A0A497MFA2-F1
#
_entry.id   AF-A0A497MFA2-F1
#
_cell.length_a   1.000
_cell.length_b   1.000
_cell.length_c   1.000
_cell.angle_alpha   90.00
_cell.angle_beta   90.00
_cell.angle_gamma   90.00
#
_symmetry.space_group_name_H-M   'P 1'
#
loop_
_entity.id
_entity.type
_entity.pdbx_description
1 polymer ?
#
loop_
_entity_poly.entity_id
_entity_poly.type
_entity_poly.pdbx_seq_one_letter_code
_entity_poly.pdbx_strand_id
1 'polypeptide(L)'
;MAFRERFEEGIAKFNVKAKGRPEIQEVLEEYDGRSITLRVTDDAVYFFRISREGLSLEVSPESLPEEDMYLETNSEILRRMLEEKRLNPTDLLLG
;
A
#
# COMPACT_ATOMS: atom_id res chain seq x y z
N MET A 1 -15.15 5.02 -0.46
CA MET A 1 -15.30 4.24 0.79
C MET A 1 -15.06 2.72 0.66
N ALA A 2 -15.26 2.08 -0.51
CA ALA A 2 -15.10 0.62 -0.65
C ALA A 2 -13.65 0.10 -0.61
N PHE A 3 -12.65 0.91 -1.00
CA PHE A 3 -11.25 0.46 -1.00
C PHE A 3 -10.56 0.64 0.35
N ARG A 4 -10.96 1.63 1.15
CA ARG A 4 -10.44 1.83 2.51
C ARG A 4 -10.50 0.56 3.34
N GLU A 5 -11.69 -0.02 3.49
CA GLU A 5 -11.87 -1.23 4.29
C GLU A 5 -11.02 -2.40 3.77
N ARG A 6 -10.94 -2.56 2.44
CA ARG A 6 -10.09 -3.58 1.80
C ARG A 6 -8.60 -3.37 2.09
N PHE A 7 -8.14 -2.12 2.06
CA PHE A 7 -6.74 -1.79 2.36
C PHE A 7 -6.43 -1.97 3.85
N GLU A 8 -7.30 -1.49 4.75
CA GLU A 8 -7.15 -1.69 6.19
C GLU A 8 -7.12 -3.18 6.55
N GLU A 9 -8.00 -4.00 5.98
CA GLU A 9 -8.00 -5.45 6.17
C GLU A 9 -6.73 -6.11 5.61
N GLY A 10 -6.30 -5.69 4.42
CA GLY A 10 -5.06 -6.16 3.78
C GLY A 10 -3.83 -5.86 4.62
N ILE A 11 -3.72 -4.64 5.13
CA ILE A 11 -2.65 -4.18 6.02
C ILE A 11 -2.65 -4.97 7.33
N ALA A 12 -3.81 -5.16 7.96
CA ALA A 12 -3.91 -5.94 9.19
C ALA A 12 -3.40 -7.37 8.98
N LYS A 13 -3.80 -8.03 7.88
CA LYS A 13 -3.30 -9.37 7.52
C LYS A 13 -1.81 -9.38 7.21
N PHE A 14 -1.31 -8.36 6.51
CA PHE A 14 0.11 -8.22 6.20
C PHE A 14 0.94 -8.08 7.49
N ASN A 15 0.56 -7.16 8.39
CA ASN A 15 1.27 -6.91 9.65
C ASN A 15 1.31 -8.15 10.55
N VAL A 16 0.24 -8.96 10.58
CA VAL A 16 0.27 -10.25 11.29
C VAL A 16 1.25 -11.23 10.66
N LYS A 17 1.27 -11.33 9.32
CA LYS A 17 2.18 -12.22 8.60
C LYS A 17 3.65 -11.79 8.72
N ALA A 18 3.93 -10.49 8.67
CA ALA A 18 5.27 -9.94 8.74
C ALA A 18 6.01 -10.34 10.03
N LYS A 19 5.30 -10.40 11.17
CA LYS A 19 5.88 -10.81 12.47
C LYS A 19 6.46 -12.23 12.48
N GLY A 20 5.97 -13.11 11.62
CA GLY A 20 6.42 -14.51 11.55
C GLY A 20 7.37 -14.81 10.40
N ARG A 21 7.80 -13.79 9.64
CA ARG A 21 8.54 -13.94 8.39
C ARG A 21 9.74 -12.99 8.36
N PRO A 22 10.95 -13.49 8.69
CA PRO A 22 12.17 -12.68 8.69
C PRO A 22 12.40 -11.98 7.35
N GLU A 23 12.07 -12.63 6.23
CA GLU A 23 12.24 -12.07 4.89
C GLU A 23 11.39 -10.81 4.66
N ILE A 24 10.22 -10.72 5.31
CA ILE A 24 9.36 -9.53 5.23
C ILE A 24 9.87 -8.45 6.19
N GLN A 25 10.41 -8.84 7.35
CA GLN A 25 11.00 -7.86 8.27
C GLN A 25 12.23 -7.19 7.70
N GLU A 26 13.12 -7.92 7.02
CA GLU A 26 14.28 -7.34 6.33
C GLU A 26 13.86 -6.26 5.33
N VAL A 27 12.81 -6.53 4.53
CA VAL A 27 12.25 -5.56 3.59
C VAL A 27 11.63 -4.36 4.32
N LEU A 28 10.90 -4.58 5.42
CA LEU A 28 10.32 -3.48 6.21
C LEU A 28 11.40 -2.60 6.86
N GLU A 29 12.55 -3.17 7.22
CA GLU A 29 13.71 -2.41 7.71
C GLU A 29 14.39 -1.61 6.59
N GLU A 30 14.53 -2.18 5.39
CA GLU A 30 15.12 -1.50 4.23
C GLU A 30 14.30 -0.28 3.79
N TYR A 31 12.97 -0.40 3.80
CA TYR A 31 12.04 0.65 3.38
C TYR A 31 11.44 1.45 4.56
N ASP A 32 12.03 1.34 5.75
CA ASP A 32 11.57 2.07 6.94
C ASP A 32 11.54 3.59 6.71
N GLY A 33 10.41 4.22 7.02
CA GLY A 33 10.18 5.64 6.81
C GLY A 33 9.74 6.03 5.39
N ARG A 34 9.70 5.08 4.45
CA ARG A 34 9.20 5.33 3.09
C ARG A 34 7.68 5.37 3.03
N SER A 35 7.17 6.01 1.98
CA SER A 35 5.76 6.23 1.78
C SER A 35 5.30 5.95 0.35
N ILE A 36 4.04 5.56 0.22
CA ILE A 36 3.39 5.37 -1.07
C ILE A 36 2.05 6.11 -1.05
N THR A 37 1.86 7.00 -2.01
CA THR A 37 0.59 7.67 -2.24
C THR A 37 -0.11 7.05 -3.42
N LEU A 38 -1.35 6.60 -3.20
CA LEU A 38 -2.25 6.14 -4.24
C LEU A 38 -3.44 7.09 -4.32
N ARG A 39 -3.46 7.92 -5.36
CA ARG A 39 -4.62 8.75 -5.68
C ARG A 39 -5.58 7.98 -6.57
N VAL A 40 -6.78 7.72 -6.05
CA VAL A 40 -7.91 7.22 -6.82
C VAL A 40 -8.78 8.41 -7.17
N THR A 41 -8.71 8.85 -8.43
CA THR A 41 -9.23 10.14 -8.90
C THR A 41 -10.72 10.38 -8.63
N ASP A 42 -11.50 9.31 -8.51
CA ASP A 42 -12.94 9.28 -8.27
C ASP A 42 -13.34 8.73 -6.88
N ASP A 43 -12.40 8.58 -5.94
CA ASP A 43 -12.67 8.07 -4.59
C ASP A 43 -11.92 8.84 -3.49
N ALA A 44 -10.61 8.61 -3.34
CA ALA A 44 -9.81 9.20 -2.26
C ALA A 44 -8.31 9.12 -2.56
N VAL A 45 -7.53 9.88 -1.78
CA VAL A 45 -6.08 9.70 -1.69
C VAL A 45 -5.79 8.71 -0.55
N TYR A 46 -5.03 7.66 -0.83
CA TYR A 46 -4.60 6.67 0.14
C TYR A 46 -3.10 6.81 0.35
N PHE A 47 -2.69 7.07 1.58
CA PHE A 47 -1.29 7.27 1.93
C PHE A 47 -0.80 6.15 2.83
N PHE A 48 0.10 5.32 2.30
CA PHE A 48 0.67 4.19 2.99
C PHE A 48 2.03 4.57 3.57
N ARG A 49 2.24 4.38 4.87
CA ARG A 49 3.57 4.50 5.49
C ARG A 49 4.15 3.13 5.77
N ILE A 50 5.42 2.96 5.42
CA ILE A 50 6.21 1.78 5.68
C ILE A 50 7.05 2.05 6.93
N SER A 51 7.00 1.12 7.88
CA SER A 51 7.82 1.14 9.09
C SER A 51 8.34 -0.24 9.40
N ARG A 52 9.35 -0.33 10.27
CA ARG A 52 9.85 -1.63 10.79
C ARG A 52 8.76 -2.47 11.45
N GLU A 53 7.72 -1.84 11.99
CA GLU A 53 6.61 -2.51 12.67
C GLU A 53 5.53 -3.03 11.70
N GLY A 54 5.57 -2.56 10.44
CA GLY A 54 4.60 -2.91 9.40
C GLY A 54 4.13 -1.71 8.59
N LEU A 55 2.98 -1.87 7.95
CA LEU A 55 2.31 -0.85 7.14
C LEU A 55 1.23 -0.14 7.95
N SER A 56 1.02 1.13 7.65
CA SER A 56 -0.13 1.91 8.12
C SER A 56 -0.76 2.71 6.97
N LEU A 57 -2.03 3.09 7.14
CA LEU A 57 -2.80 3.80 6.12
C LEU A 57 -3.41 5.07 6.72
N GLU A 58 -3.25 6.18 6.00
CA GLU A 58 -4.01 7.41 6.16
C GLU A 58 -4.86 7.65 4.90
N VAL A 59 -6.10 8.11 5.08
CA VAL A 59 -7.03 8.35 3.96
C VAL A 59 -7.33 9.83 3.87
N SER A 60 -7.00 10.42 2.72
CA SER A 60 -7.14 11.84 2.40
C SER A 60 -6.54 12.73 3.49
N PRO A 61 -5.22 12.58 3.78
CA PRO A 61 -4.55 13.40 4.78
C PRO A 61 -4.62 14.89 4.40
N GLU A 62 -4.74 15.77 5.40
CA GLU A 62 -4.86 17.23 5.18
C GLU A 62 -3.62 17.82 4.50
N SER A 63 -2.46 17.22 4.74
CA SER A 63 -1.20 17.51 4.05
C SER A 63 -0.51 16.20 3.72
N LEU A 64 -0.10 16.03 2.47
CA LEU A 64 0.75 14.93 2.07
C LEU A 64 2.19 15.27 2.47
N PRO A 65 2.87 14.43 3.28
CA PRO A 65 4.32 14.54 3.50
C PRO A 65 5.09 14.47 2.18
N GLU A 66 6.42 14.66 2.20
CA GLU A 66 7.24 14.31 1.04
C GLU A 66 6.98 12.85 0.66
N GLU A 67 6.46 12.65 -0.56
CA GLU A 67 6.04 11.34 -1.03
C GLU A 67 7.20 10.67 -1.77
N ASP A 68 7.55 9.44 -1.38
CA ASP A 68 8.60 8.70 -2.09
C ASP A 68 8.09 8.13 -3.42
N MET A 69 6.83 7.66 -3.44
CA MET A 69 6.19 7.11 -4.62
C MET A 69 4.75 7.60 -4.75
N TYR A 70 4.41 8.13 -5.92
CA TYR A 70 3.06 8.57 -6.27
C TYR A 70 2.48 7.73 -7.41
N LEU A 71 1.29 7.19 -7.19
CA LEU A 71 0.50 6.44 -8.16
C LEU A 71 -0.87 7.09 -8.31
N GLU A 72 -1.29 7.29 -9.55
CA GLU A 72 -2.63 7.81 -9.86
C GLU A 72 -3.41 6.81 -10.71
N THR A 73 -4.66 6.55 -10.33
CA THR A 73 -5.57 5.65 -11.05
C THR A 73 -7.02 6.08 -10.85
N ASN A 74 -7.95 5.36 -11.47
CA ASN A 74 -9.38 5.47 -11.18
C ASN A 74 -9.92 4.18 -10.55
N SER A 75 -11.11 4.24 -9.96
CA SER A 75 -11.70 3.12 -9.24
C SER A 75 -11.95 1.90 -10.13
N GLU A 76 -12.25 2.11 -11.42
CA GLU A 76 -12.47 1.04 -12.38
C GLU A 76 -11.18 0.25 -12.64
N ILE A 77 -10.08 0.94 -12.96
CA ILE A 77 -8.77 0.33 -13.21
C ILE A 77 -8.27 -0.36 -11.94
N LEU A 78 -8.39 0.30 -10.79
CA LEU A 78 -7.98 -0.29 -9.51
C LEU A 78 -8.76 -1.56 -9.18
N ARG A 79 -10.08 -1.59 -9.42
CA ARG A 79 -10.88 -2.82 -9.27
C ARG A 79 -10.40 -3.92 -10.19
N ARG A 80 -10.18 -3.63 -11.46
CA ARG A 80 -9.66 -4.63 -12.42
C ARG A 80 -8.29 -5.17 -11.98
N MET A 81 -7.37 -4.30 -11.53
CA MET A 81 -6.06 -4.73 -11.01
C MET A 81 -6.19 -5.68 -9.80
N LEU A 82 -7.10 -5.39 -8.88
CA LEU A 82 -7.34 -6.21 -7.68
C LEU A 82 -8.08 -7.52 -7.99
N GLU A 83 -9.05 -7.50 -8.91
CA GLU A 83 -9.91 -8.64 -9.26
C GLU A 83 -9.23 -9.61 -10.22
N GLU A 84 -8.42 -9.12 -11.17
CA GLU A 84 -7.81 -9.96 -12.20
C GLU A 84 -6.58 -10.74 -11.70
N LYS A 85 -6.10 -10.54 -10.45
CA LYS A 85 -4.81 -11.07 -9.93
C LYS A 85 -3.65 -10.90 -10.93
N ARG A 86 -3.73 -9.93 -11.84
CA ARG A 86 -2.82 -9.76 -12.98
C ARG A 86 -1.54 -9.01 -12.63
N LEU A 87 -1.37 -8.64 -11.36
CA LEU A 87 -0.09 -8.21 -10.81
C LEU A 87 0.26 -9.17 -9.68
N ASN A 88 1.17 -10.09 -9.97
CA ASN A 88 1.97 -10.71 -8.94
C ASN A 88 2.89 -9.61 -8.39
N PRO A 89 2.81 -9.23 -7.09
CA PRO A 89 3.63 -8.15 -6.52
C PRO A 89 5.13 -8.40 -6.71
N THR A 90 5.51 -9.67 -6.86
CA THR A 90 6.86 -10.13 -7.17
C THR A 90 7.37 -9.66 -8.54
N ASP A 91 6.48 -9.46 -9.53
CA ASP A 91 6.86 -9.04 -10.88
C ASP A 91 7.08 -7.51 -10.98
N LEU A 92 6.52 -6.73 -10.06
CA LEU A 92 6.76 -5.28 -9.97
C LEU A 92 8.13 -4.94 -9.39
N LEU A 93 8.78 -5.89 -8.71
CA LEU A 93 10.04 -5.69 -7.99
C LEU A 93 11.27 -6.25 -8.72
N LEU A 94 11.08 -6.95 -9.86
CA LEU A 94 12.17 -7.65 -10.57
C LEU A 94 12.61 -7.02 -11.90
N GLY A 95 11.83 -6.08 -12.46
CA GLY A 95 12.16 -5.44 -13.75
C GLY A 95 11.79 -6.27 -14.96
#